data_AF-A0A534TPU1-F1
#
_entry.id   AF-A0A534TPU1-F1
#
_cell.length_a   1.000
_cell.length_b   1.000
_cell.length_c   1.000
_cell.angle_alpha   90.00
_cell.angle_beta   90.00
_cell.angle_gamma   90.00
#
_symmetry.space_group_name_H-M   'P 1'
#
loop_
_entity.id
_entity.type
_entity.pdbx_description
1 polymer ?
#
loop_
_entity_poly.entity_id
_entity_poly.type
_entity_poly.pdbx_seq_one_letter_code
_entity_poly.pdbx_strand_id
1 'polypeptide(L)' 'MNEHEQLCTYLRAKVSGASHNDRRALFALRQEATTVYWCLLTMSPAGPDDGLAHASRCGAGRVCCTPAAEPDVA' A
#
# COMPACT_ATOMS: atom_id res chain seq x y z
N MET A 1 14.43 -10.07 2.84
CA MET A 1 13.25 -9.28 2.48
C MET A 1 13.61 -7.84 2.74
N ASN A 2 13.63 -6.99 1.71
CA ASN A 2 13.97 -5.58 1.87
C ASN A 2 12.91 -4.89 2.74
N GLU A 3 13.31 -3.90 3.52
CA GLU A 3 12.43 -3.07 4.35
C GLU A 3 11.23 -2.52 3.54
N HIS A 4 11.46 -2.23 2.26
CA HIS A 4 10.44 -1.81 1.30
C HIS A 4 9.38 -2.88 0.96
N GLU A 5 9.71 -4.17 1.04
CA GLU A 5 8.74 -5.26 0.81
C GLU A 5 7.77 -5.44 1.98
N GLN A 6 8.13 -4.96 3.18
CA GLN A 6 7.35 -5.21 4.40
C GLN A 6 6.28 -4.14 4.69
N LEU A 7 6.33 -2.97 4.07
CA LEU A 7 5.57 -1.80 4.51
C LEU A 7 4.18 -1.64 3.85
N CYS A 8 3.86 -2.29 2.73
CA CYS A 8 2.62 -1.95 1.98
C CYS A 8 1.39 -2.81 2.34
N THR A 9 1.15 -3.10 3.62
CA THR A 9 0.08 -4.00 4.07
C THR A 9 -1.33 -3.52 3.68
N TYR A 10 -1.56 -2.20 3.79
CA TYR A 10 -2.87 -1.57 3.58
C TYR A 10 -3.03 -0.92 2.19
N LEU A 11 -2.04 -1.12 1.32
CA LEU A 11 -2.09 -0.69 -0.07
C LEU A 11 -2.74 -1.80 -0.91
N ARG A 12 -3.62 -1.41 -1.82
CA ARG A 12 -4.20 -2.29 -2.85
C ARG A 12 -3.97 -1.67 -4.21
N ALA A 13 -3.82 -2.52 -5.22
CA ALA A 13 -3.85 -2.11 -6.61
C ALA A 13 -4.91 -2.91 -7.33
N LYS A 14 -5.63 -2.25 -8.25
CA LYS A 14 -6.50 -2.96 -9.16
C LYS A 14 -5.67 -3.40 -10.36
N VAL A 15 -5.45 -4.70 -10.47
CA VAL A 15 -4.69 -5.32 -11.56
C VAL A 15 -5.61 -6.28 -12.30
N SER A 16 -5.60 -6.24 -13.62
CA SER A 16 -6.36 -7.19 -14.42
C SER A 16 -5.77 -8.60 -14.25
N GLY A 17 -6.47 -9.47 -13.52
CA GLY A 17 -6.13 -10.89 -13.41
C GLY A 17 -5.24 -11.32 -12.24
N ALA A 18 -4.96 -10.46 -11.25
CA ALA A 18 -4.14 -10.83 -10.09
C ALA A 18 -4.74 -10.38 -8.75
N SER A 19 -4.38 -11.10 -7.67
CA SER A 19 -4.86 -10.84 -6.32
C SER A 19 -4.40 -9.49 -5.77
N HIS A 20 -5.37 -8.76 -5.23
CA HIS A 20 -5.33 -7.38 -4.79
C HIS A 20 -4.32 -7.04 -3.67
N ASN A 21 -3.71 -8.06 -3.02
CA ASN A 21 -3.01 -7.89 -1.74
C ASN A 21 -1.57 -8.43 -1.74
N ASP A 22 -1.06 -8.92 -2.87
CA ASP A 22 0.29 -9.48 -2.91
C ASP A 22 1.35 -8.37 -2.91
N ARG A 23 2.18 -8.33 -1.87
CA ARG A 23 3.21 -7.30 -1.67
C ARG A 23 4.25 -7.30 -2.81
N ARG A 24 4.61 -8.47 -3.34
CA ARG A 24 5.56 -8.58 -4.46
C ARG A 24 4.92 -8.11 -5.77
N ALA A 25 3.65 -8.40 -6.00
CA ALA A 25 2.90 -7.89 -7.13
C ALA A 25 2.79 -6.36 -7.09
N LEU A 26 2.48 -5.77 -5.92
CA LEU A 26 2.46 -4.31 -5.76
C LEU A 26 3.83 -3.68 -6.06
N PHE A 27 4.92 -4.33 -5.67
CA PHE A 27 6.26 -3.88 -5.99
C PHE A 27 6.56 -3.95 -7.50
N ALA A 28 6.15 -5.01 -8.18
CA ALA A 28 6.31 -5.13 -9.63
C ALA A 28 5.54 -4.04 -10.39
N LEU A 29 4.32 -3.73 -9.94
CA LEU A 29 3.44 -2.72 -10.54
C LEU A 29 3.87 -1.28 -10.27
N ARG A 30 4.84 -1.03 -9.37
CA ARG A 30 5.25 0.32 -9.00
C ARG A 30 5.75 1.15 -10.20
N GLN A 31 6.19 0.48 -11.26
CA GLN A 31 6.72 1.10 -12.49
C GLN A 31 5.64 1.26 -13.57
N GLU A 32 4.44 0.69 -13.37
CA GLU A 32 3.32 0.83 -14.29
C GLU A 32 2.57 2.14 -14.03
N ALA A 33 2.64 3.06 -15.00
CA ALA A 33 2.05 4.40 -14.90
C ALA A 33 0.51 4.39 -14.78
N THR A 34 -0.15 3.33 -15.22
CA THR A 34 -1.62 3.22 -15.24
C THR A 34 -2.18 2.44 -14.06
N THR A 35 -1.34 1.97 -13.15
CA THR A 35 -1.83 1.22 -11.99
C THR A 35 -2.51 2.17 -11.01
N VAL A 36 -3.79 1.92 -10.74
CA VAL A 36 -4.53 2.65 -9.72
C VAL A 36 -4.36 1.95 -8.38
N TYR A 37 -3.85 2.70 -7.41
CA TYR A 37 -3.61 2.27 -6.05
C TYR A 37 -4.66 2.87 -5.09
N TRP A 38 -4.94 2.13 -4.02
CA TRP A 38 -6.06 2.38 -3.12
C TRP A 38 -5.60 2.10 -1.69
N CYS A 39 -5.96 2.99 -0.77
CA CYS A 39 -5.75 2.76 0.65
C CYS A 39 -6.99 2.10 1.26
N LEU A 40 -6.80 1.01 2.00
CA LEU A 40 -7.90 0.32 2.67
C LEU A 40 -8.51 1.11 3.85
N LEU A 41 -7.73 1.99 4.48
CA LEU A 41 -8.21 2.75 5.65
C LEU A 41 -9.22 3.82 5.25
N THR A 42 -9.00 4.47 4.11
CA THR A 42 -9.87 5.54 3.58
C THR A 42 -10.79 5.06 2.46
N MET A 43 -10.60 3.82 1.97
CA MET A 43 -11.27 3.27 0.79
C MET A 43 -11.14 4.18 -0.44
N SER A 44 -10.00 4.89 -0.55
CA SER A 44 -9.78 5.97 -1.51
C SER A 44 -8.34 5.92 -2.07
N PRO A 45 -8.07 6.47 -3.27
CA PRO A 45 -6.70 6.67 -3.77
C PRO A 45 -5.87 7.65 -2.92
N ALA A 46 -6.49 8.46 -2.06
CA ALA A 46 -5.80 9.27 -1.07
C ALA A 46 -5.79 8.55 0.30
N GLY A 47 -4.64 8.58 0.97
CA GLY A 47 -4.53 8.13 2.35
C GLY A 47 -5.12 9.13 3.36
N PRO A 48 -5.15 8.78 4.66
CA PRO A 48 -5.65 9.69 5.69
C PRO A 48 -4.70 10.89 5.90
N ASP A 49 -3.47 10.79 5.40
CA ASP A 49 -2.49 11.88 5.28
C ASP A 49 -2.72 12.78 4.05
N ASP A 50 -3.84 12.62 3.34
CA ASP A 50 -4.18 13.29 2.06
C ASP A 50 -3.20 12.97 0.90
N GLY A 51 -2.14 12.22 1.16
CA GLY A 51 -1.20 11.79 0.14
C GLY A 51 -1.72 10.65 -0.73
N LEU A 52 -1.44 10.72 -2.04
CA LEU A 52 -1.67 9.63 -3.00
C LEU A 52 -1.07 8.30 -2.52
N ALA A 53 -1.92 7.28 -2.41
CA ALA A 53 -1.53 5.90 -2.16
C ALA A 53 -0.78 5.40 -3.40
N HIS A 54 0.51 5.08 -3.28
CA HIS A 54 1.30 4.58 -4.40
C HIS A 54 2.47 3.73 -3.87
N ALA A 55 2.83 2.66 -4.58
CA ALA A 55 3.89 1.76 -4.14
C ALA A 55 5.26 2.45 -4.00
N SER A 56 5.58 3.44 -4.85
CA SER A 56 6.84 4.21 -4.73
C SER A 56 6.88 5.16 -3.53
N ARG A 57 5.72 5.47 -2.94
CA ARG A 57 5.57 6.32 -1.76
C ARG A 57 5.36 5.49 -0.48
N CYS A 58 5.36 4.16 -0.60
CA CYS A 58 5.23 3.27 0.53
C CYS A 58 6.50 3.32 1.39
N GLY A 59 6.33 3.66 2.67
CA GLY A 59 7.46 3.86 3.59
C GLY A 59 6.99 4.22 4.99
N ALA A 60 7.92 4.16 5.95
CA ALA A 60 7.69 4.58 7.33
C ALA A 60 7.22 6.04 7.36
N GLY A 61 6.02 6.29 7.91
CA GLY A 61 5.41 7.63 7.96
C GLY A 61 4.18 7.81 7.06
N ARG A 62 3.86 6.84 6.19
CA ARG A 62 2.58 6.83 5.45
C ARG A 62 1.63 5.86 6.10
N VAL A 63 0.51 6.35 6.62
CA VAL A 63 -0.45 5.56 7.42
C VAL A 63 -1.09 4.42 6.61
N CYS A 64 -1.26 4.61 5.31
CA CYS A 64 -1.69 3.53 4.39
C CYS A 64 -0.59 2.47 4.14
N CYS A 65 0.60 2.64 4.69
CA CYS A 65 1.79 1.83 4.51
C CYS A 65 2.53 1.60 5.84
N THR A 66 1.90 1.88 6.98
CA THR A 66 2.40 1.42 8.26
C THR A 66 1.93 -0.02 8.42
N PRO A 67 2.81 -1.01 8.66
CA PRO A 67 2.36 -2.22 9.33
C PRO A 67 1.69 -1.73 10.62
N ALA A 68 0.48 -2.20 10.93
CA ALA A 68 -0.14 -1.83 12.19
C ALA A 68 0.91 -2.03 13.28
N ALA A 69 1.24 -0.95 14.01
CA ALA A 69 1.56 -1.16 15.41
C ALA A 69 0.35 -1.94 15.91
N GLU A 70 0.57 -3.22 16.22
CA GLU A 70 -0.49 -4.10 16.71
C GLU A 70 -1.26 -3.28 17.75
N PRO A 71 -2.59 -3.11 17.60
CA PRO A 71 -3.34 -2.37 18.59
C PRO A 71 -3.02 -3.05 19.93
N ASP A 72 -2.43 -2.29 20.84
CA ASP A 72 -2.15 -2.70 22.21
C ASP A 72 -3.49 -3.17 22.78
N VAL A 73 -3.71 -4.48 22.75
CA VAL A 73 -4.82 -5.13 23.41
C VAL A 73 -4.47 -5.08 24.89
N ALA A 74 -4.93 -4.01 25.52
CA ALA A 74 -5.02 -3.88 26.96
C ALA A 74 -6.12 -4.80 27.53
#